data_AF-K1T7Q6-F1
#
_entry.id   AF-K1T7Q6-F1
#
_cell.length_a   1.000
_cell.length_b   1.000
_cell.length_c   1.000
_cell.angle_alpha   90.00
_cell.angle_beta   90.00
_cell.angle_gamma   90.00
#
_symmetry.space_group_name_H-M   'P 1'
#
loop_
_entity.id
_entity.type
_entity.pdbx_description
1 polymer ?
#
loop_
_entity_poly.entity_id
_entity_poly.type
_entity_poly.pdbx_seq_one_letter_code
_entity_poly.pdbx_strand_id
1 'polypeptide(L)'
;PKSTYSQANKERLKWLLEHKMIHLEFEDKIRTVLSVPFVFPNDIIDRLKEDERIWKNYQSFSDPYKRIRIAYIEAARKRPEEFERRLNNFICKTKENKIIIGFGGIEKYY
;
A
#
# COMPACT_ATOMS: atom_id res chain seq x y z
N PRO A 1 16.34 -12.64 -13.40
CA PRO A 1 15.22 -11.70 -13.13
C PRO A 1 14.88 -11.63 -11.63
N LYS A 2 15.32 -10.60 -10.92
CA LYS A 2 14.92 -10.35 -9.52
C LYS A 2 13.58 -9.60 -9.51
N SER A 3 12.46 -10.30 -9.69
CA SER A 3 11.15 -9.69 -9.47
C SER A 3 10.97 -9.49 -7.97
N THR A 4 11.17 -8.26 -7.49
CA THR A 4 10.88 -7.88 -6.10
C THR A 4 9.38 -8.01 -5.83
N TYR A 5 8.99 -8.48 -4.64
CA TYR A 5 7.58 -8.57 -4.26
C TYR A 5 6.92 -7.18 -4.29
N SER A 6 5.72 -7.09 -4.89
CA SER A 6 4.87 -5.90 -4.79
C SER A 6 4.46 -5.65 -3.33
N GLN A 7 4.10 -4.42 -2.98
CA GLN A 7 3.71 -4.11 -1.61
C GLN A 7 2.47 -4.90 -1.17
N ALA A 8 1.49 -5.11 -2.05
CA ALA A 8 0.33 -5.97 -1.76
C ALA A 8 0.75 -7.41 -1.44
N ASN A 9 1.73 -7.96 -2.17
CA ASN A 9 2.24 -9.28 -1.87
C ASN A 9 3.04 -9.31 -0.55
N LYS A 10 3.74 -8.23 -0.19
CA LYS A 10 4.39 -8.13 1.13
C LYS A 10 3.36 -8.13 2.27
N GLU A 11 2.28 -7.37 2.16
CA GLU A 11 1.21 -7.41 3.17
C GLU A 11 0.55 -8.80 3.25
N ARG A 12 0.33 -9.47 2.11
CA ARG A 12 -0.13 -10.86 2.08
C ARG A 12 0.84 -11.81 2.79
N LEU A 13 2.14 -11.71 2.51
CA LEU A 13 3.15 -12.55 3.14
C LEU A 13 3.22 -12.31 4.65
N LYS A 14 3.08 -11.05 5.08
CA LYS A 14 3.00 -10.68 6.50
C LYS A 14 1.80 -11.36 7.16
N TRP A 15 0.61 -11.23 6.58
CA TRP A 15 -0.60 -11.87 7.08
C TRP A 15 -0.45 -13.40 7.17
N LEU A 16 0.08 -14.05 6.12
CA LEU A 16 0.29 -15.50 6.11
C LEU A 16 1.28 -15.95 7.19
N LEU A 17 2.35 -15.19 7.42
CA LEU A 17 3.34 -15.49 8.45
C LEU A 17 2.72 -15.37 9.86
N GLU A 18 1.94 -14.32 10.11
CA GLU A 18 1.23 -14.11 11.38
C GLU A 18 0.22 -15.24 11.68
N HIS A 19 -0.37 -15.83 10.64
CA HIS A 19 -1.34 -16.92 10.75
C HIS A 19 -0.71 -18.33 10.66
N LYS A 20 0.63 -18.44 10.66
CA LYS A 20 1.36 -19.73 10.56
C LYS A 20 0.99 -20.54 9.31
N MET A 21 0.69 -19.85 8.21
CA MET A 21 0.33 -20.44 6.92
C MET A 21 1.51 -20.51 5.95
N ILE A 22 2.73 -20.29 6.46
CA ILE A 22 3.99 -20.37 5.71
C ILE A 22 4.70 -21.65 6.13
N HIS A 23 5.20 -22.40 5.15
CA HIS A 23 6.03 -23.57 5.42
C HIS A 23 7.35 -23.14 6.08
N LEU A 24 7.80 -23.86 7.11
CA LEU A 24 8.95 -23.53 7.95
C LEU A 24 10.21 -23.19 7.14
N GLU A 25 10.48 -23.95 6.07
CA GLU A 25 11.62 -23.74 5.17
C GLU A 25 11.66 -22.34 4.52
N PHE A 26 10.50 -21.67 4.38
CA PHE A 26 10.41 -20.36 3.75
C PHE A 26 10.29 -19.20 4.74
N GLU A 27 10.17 -19.47 6.04
CA GLU A 27 9.97 -18.41 7.04
C GLU A 27 11.10 -17.39 7.05
N ASP A 28 12.36 -17.83 7.11
CA ASP A 28 13.52 -16.93 7.19
C ASP A 28 13.63 -16.05 5.93
N LYS A 29 13.35 -16.65 4.77
CA LYS A 29 13.31 -15.93 3.50
C LYS A 29 12.21 -14.87 3.50
N ILE A 30 11.01 -15.20 4.00
CA ILE A 30 9.90 -14.25 4.08
C ILE A 30 10.19 -13.15 5.11
N ARG A 31 10.75 -13.48 6.28
CA ARG A 31 11.20 -12.49 7.28
C ARG A 31 12.20 -11.51 6.69
N THR A 32 13.15 -12.01 5.89
CA THR A 32 14.10 -11.17 5.16
C THR A 32 13.39 -10.23 4.18
N VAL A 33 12.43 -10.72 3.40
CA VAL A 33 11.63 -9.89 2.48
C VAL A 33 10.83 -8.81 3.22
N LEU A 34 10.27 -9.15 4.39
CA LEU A 34 9.45 -8.25 5.21
C LEU A 34 10.27 -7.29 6.09
N SER A 35 11.56 -7.55 6.27
CA SER A 35 12.45 -6.69 7.08
C SER A 35 12.67 -5.31 6.49
N VAL A 36 12.47 -5.15 5.18
CA VAL A 36 12.63 -3.86 4.49
C VAL A 36 11.41 -2.98 4.76
N PRO A 37 11.55 -1.87 5.50
CA PRO A 37 10.43 -1.00 5.81
C PRO A 37 9.88 -0.32 4.56
N PHE A 38 8.58 -0.02 4.58
CA PHE A 38 7.96 0.80 3.54
C PHE A 38 8.23 2.28 3.82
N VAL A 39 8.80 2.98 2.84
CA VAL A 39 9.03 4.42 2.91
C VAL A 39 7.92 5.12 2.13
N PHE A 40 7.20 6.02 2.80
CA PHE A 40 6.15 6.82 2.17
C PHE A 40 6.79 7.96 1.36
N PRO A 41 6.47 8.13 0.06
CA PRO A 41 6.97 9.24 -0.75
C PRO A 41 6.43 10.58 -0.25
N ASN A 42 7.32 11.52 0.06
CA ASN A 42 6.95 12.80 0.67
C ASN A 42 5.97 13.60 -0.19
N ASP A 43 6.16 13.66 -1.51
CA ASP A 43 5.30 14.42 -2.42
C ASP A 43 3.85 13.92 -2.45
N ILE A 44 3.62 12.60 -2.35
CA ILE A 44 2.27 12.04 -2.23
C ILE A 44 1.66 12.40 -0.86
N ILE A 45 2.46 12.30 0.20
CA ILE A 45 2.00 12.62 1.56
C ILE A 45 1.67 14.11 1.70
N ASP A 46 2.50 14.98 1.14
CA ASP A 46 2.31 16.43 1.15
C ASP A 46 1.02 16.80 0.42
N ARG A 47 0.75 16.17 -0.73
CA ARG A 47 -0.52 16.35 -1.45
C ARG A 47 -1.75 15.96 -0.62
N LEU A 48 -1.66 14.93 0.21
CA LEU A 48 -2.75 14.53 1.12
C LEU A 48 -2.94 15.52 2.28
N LYS A 49 -1.86 16.16 2.73
CA LYS A 49 -1.88 17.13 3.84
C LYS A 49 -2.43 18.50 3.46
N GLU A 50 -2.50 18.83 2.17
CA GLU A 50 -3.04 20.11 1.69
C GLU A 50 -4.51 20.35 2.07
N ASP A 51 -5.27 19.28 2.32
CA ASP A 51 -6.67 19.36 2.75
C ASP A 51 -6.82 18.61 4.08
N GLU A 52 -7.14 19.32 5.16
CA GLU A 52 -7.25 18.77 6.51
C GLU A 52 -8.25 17.62 6.61
N ARG A 53 -9.34 17.64 5.82
CA ARG A 53 -10.34 16.58 5.79
C ARG A 53 -9.77 15.33 5.14
N ILE A 54 -9.03 15.47 4.04
CA ILE A 54 -8.34 14.36 3.38
C ILE A 54 -7.30 13.77 4.34
N TRP A 55 -6.50 14.62 4.99
CA TRP A 55 -5.48 14.17 5.93
C TRP A 55 -6.06 13.39 7.11
N LYS A 56 -7.11 13.92 7.74
CA LYS A 56 -7.80 13.25 8.86
C LYS A 56 -8.38 11.89 8.45
N ASN A 57 -9.02 11.79 7.29
CA ASN A 57 -9.54 10.52 6.78
C ASN A 57 -8.41 9.56 6.43
N TYR A 58 -7.33 10.03 5.80
CA TYR A 58 -6.17 9.20 5.50
C TYR A 58 -5.55 8.59 6.76
N GLN A 59 -5.41 9.39 7.82
CA GLN A 59 -4.83 8.94 9.09
C GLN A 59 -5.64 7.82 9.75
N SER A 60 -6.97 7.79 9.57
CA SER A 60 -7.85 6.77 10.16
C SER A 60 -7.80 5.41 9.45
N PHE A 61 -7.27 5.35 8.22
CA PHE A 61 -7.13 4.07 7.51
C PHE A 61 -6.06 3.16 8.14
N SER A 62 -6.18 1.86 7.91
CA SER A 62 -5.19 0.89 8.39
C SER A 62 -3.85 1.05 7.69
N ASP A 63 -2.75 0.76 8.38
CA ASP A 63 -1.43 0.92 7.80
C ASP A 63 -1.15 0.01 6.59
N PRO A 64 -1.61 -1.26 6.55
CA PRO A 64 -1.52 -2.07 5.34
C PRO A 64 -2.24 -1.42 4.13
N TYR A 65 -3.42 -0.83 4.34
CA TYR A 65 -4.13 -0.11 3.27
C TYR A 65 -3.31 1.07 2.75
N LYS A 66 -2.79 1.90 3.67
CA LYS A 66 -1.94 3.05 3.33
C LYS A 66 -0.74 2.61 2.50
N ARG A 67 0.02 1.61 2.97
CA ARG A 67 1.21 1.10 2.24
C ARG A 67 0.85 0.58 0.86
N ILE A 68 -0.22 -0.22 0.74
CA ILE A 68 -0.67 -0.76 -0.55
C ILE A 68 -1.05 0.34 -1.54
N ARG A 69 -1.85 1.32 -1.10
CA ARG A 69 -2.36 2.39 -1.97
C ARG A 69 -1.24 3.32 -2.42
N ILE A 70 -0.39 3.72 -1.50
CA ILE A 70 0.75 4.59 -1.80
C ILE A 70 1.74 3.87 -2.73
N ALA A 71 2.04 2.59 -2.49
CA ALA A 71 2.87 1.80 -3.40
C ALA A 71 2.28 1.65 -4.80
N TYR A 72 0.95 1.51 -4.90
CA TYR A 72 0.26 1.40 -6.19
C TYR A 72 0.34 2.70 -7.00
N ILE A 73 0.21 3.85 -6.33
CA ILE A 73 0.41 5.17 -6.94
C ILE A 73 1.88 5.32 -7.36
N GLU A 74 2.81 5.07 -6.45
CA GLU A 74 4.26 5.18 -6.67
C GLU A 74 4.76 4.29 -7.82
N ALA A 75 4.19 3.09 -7.99
CA ALA A 75 4.56 2.22 -9.10
C ALA A 75 4.25 2.81 -10.49
N ALA A 76 3.43 3.84 -10.59
CA ALA A 76 3.09 4.51 -11.84
C ALA A 76 4.03 5.65 -12.23
N ARG A 77 5.08 5.98 -11.45
CA ARG A 77 5.99 7.12 -11.69
C ARG A 77 6.52 7.25 -13.12
N LYS A 78 6.80 6.13 -13.79
CA LYS A 78 7.29 6.13 -15.19
C LYS A 78 6.22 6.55 -16.22
N ARG A 79 4.98 6.76 -15.80
CA ARG A 79 3.83 7.15 -16.61
C ARG A 79 3.09 8.29 -15.89
N PRO A 80 3.50 9.57 -16.09
CA PRO A 80 2.98 10.70 -15.33
C PRO A 80 1.46 10.82 -15.33
N GLU A 81 0.82 10.63 -16.49
CA GLU A 81 -0.66 10.67 -16.60
C GLU A 81 -1.34 9.62 -15.73
N GLU A 82 -0.80 8.40 -15.68
CA GLU A 82 -1.33 7.31 -14.87
C GLU A 82 -1.05 7.54 -13.37
N PHE A 83 0.11 8.11 -13.03
CA PHE A 83 0.42 8.52 -11.67
C PHE A 83 -0.59 9.54 -11.16
N GLU A 84 -0.79 10.63 -11.91
CA GLU A 84 -1.76 11.68 -11.58
C GLU A 84 -3.18 11.14 -11.49
N ARG A 85 -3.60 10.30 -12.44
CA ARG A 85 -4.92 9.68 -12.41
C ARG A 85 -5.13 8.86 -11.13
N ARG A 86 -4.15 8.08 -10.71
CA ARG A 86 -4.22 7.26 -9.48
C ARG A 86 -4.22 8.12 -8.22
N LEU A 87 -3.36 9.13 -8.16
CA LEU A 87 -3.26 10.04 -7.03
C LEU A 87 -4.57 10.82 -6.85
N ASN A 88 -5.09 11.41 -7.92
CA ASN A 88 -6.36 12.15 -7.88
C ASN A 88 -7.54 11.25 -7.50
N ASN A 89 -7.59 10.02 -8.03
CA ASN A 89 -8.62 9.06 -7.61
C ASN A 89 -8.53 8.75 -6.12
N PHE A 90 -7.32 8.52 -5.59
CA PHE A 90 -7.10 8.26 -4.18
C PHE A 90 -7.50 9.44 -3.29
N ILE A 91 -7.14 10.66 -3.69
CA ILE A 91 -7.52 11.90 -3.00
C ILE A 91 -9.06 12.06 -2.97
N CYS A 92 -9.73 11.93 -4.10
CA CYS A 92 -11.20 12.04 -4.18
C CYS A 92 -11.89 11.03 -3.25
N LYS A 93 -11.47 9.76 -3.28
CA LYS A 93 -12.05 8.72 -2.42
C LYS A 93 -11.72 8.92 -0.94
N THR A 94 -10.51 9.37 -0.63
CA THR A 94 -10.10 9.70 0.74
C THR A 94 -10.91 10.87 1.30
N LYS A 95 -11.19 11.90 0.49
CA LYS A 95 -12.06 13.03 0.89
C LYS A 95 -13.47 12.58 1.27
N GLU A 96 -14.01 11.60 0.54
CA GLU A 96 -15.28 10.94 0.82
C GLU A 96 -15.23 9.93 1.98
N ASN A 97 -14.06 9.72 2.61
CA ASN A 97 -13.79 8.67 3.60
C ASN A 97 -14.12 7.25 3.09
N LYS A 98 -13.86 6.99 1.80
CA LYS A 98 -14.14 5.71 1.15
C LYS A 98 -12.85 4.94 0.90
N ILE A 99 -12.89 3.66 1.25
CA ILE A 99 -11.86 2.69 0.88
C ILE A 99 -12.02 2.32 -0.60
N ILE A 100 -10.91 2.29 -1.33
CA ILE A 100 -10.86 1.73 -2.68
C ILE A 100 -10.68 0.21 -2.51
N ILE A 101 -11.48 -0.59 -3.21
CA ILE A 101 -11.32 -2.05 -3.24
C ILE A 101 -10.28 -2.40 -4.31
N GLY A 102 -9.28 -3.20 -3.95
CA GLY A 102 -8.27 -3.64 -4.90
C GLY A 102 -8.69 -4.92 -5.64
N PHE A 103 -8.02 -5.22 -6.74
CA PHE A 103 -8.24 -6.49 -7.44
C PHE A 103 -7.59 -7.65 -6.67
N GLY A 104 -8.18 -8.84 -6.77
CA GLY A 104 -7.59 -10.08 -6.25
C GLY A 104 -7.80 -10.34 -4.75
N GLY A 105 -8.79 -9.71 -4.12
CA GLY A 105 -9.15 -9.99 -2.73
C GLY A 105 -8.18 -9.39 -1.70
N ILE A 106 -7.42 -8.35 -2.09
CA ILE A 106 -6.38 -7.77 -1.23
C ILE A 106 -6.95 -7.00 -0.04
N GLU A 107 -8.25 -6.69 -0.05
CA GLU A 107 -8.98 -6.11 1.07
C GLU A 107 -8.96 -6.98 2.32
N LYS A 108 -8.68 -8.28 2.19
CA LYS A 108 -8.49 -9.17 3.34
C LYS A 108 -7.24 -8.85 4.17
N TYR A 109 -6.32 -8.05 3.61
CA TYR A 109 -5.04 -7.72 4.24
C TYR A 109 -5.02 -6.33 4.88
N TYR A 110 -6.14 -5.60 4.89
CA TYR A 110 -6.19 -4.23 5.42
C TYR A 110 -7.53 -3.79 6.00
#